data_AF-A0AAW1L5D8-F1
#
_entry.id   AF-A0AAW1L5D8-F1
#
_cell.length_a   1.000
_cell.length_b   1.000
_cell.length_c   1.000
_cell.angle_alpha   90.00
_cell.angle_beta   90.00
_cell.angle_gamma   90.00
#
_symmetry.space_group_name_H-M   'P 1'
#
loop_
_entity.id
_entity.type
_entity.pdbx_description
1 polymer ?
#
loop_
_entity_poly.entity_id
_entity_poly.type
_entity_poly.pdbx_seq_one_letter_code
_entity_poly.pdbx_strand_id
1 'polypeptide(L)'
;MTSATVVRSARILRNYSTMADAAKAGPLRPMKFPYTISAKIAQFPWKHYFGKQFIWKYYIGGVLVCIPLFKKISNLSNSPENVAKWAEIRRKEAAEHH
;
A
#
# COMPACT_ATOMS: atom_id res chain seq x y z
N MET A 1 -9.79 -34.50 58.46
CA MET A 1 -9.56 -33.06 58.77
C MET A 1 -8.52 -32.51 57.81
N THR A 2 -8.93 -32.03 56.64
CA THR A 2 -8.03 -31.39 55.66
C THR A 2 -7.71 -29.98 56.14
N SER A 3 -6.46 -29.81 56.61
CA SER A 3 -5.93 -28.59 57.21
C SER A 3 -6.15 -27.35 56.32
N ALA A 4 -6.70 -26.29 56.91
CA ALA A 4 -7.00 -25.00 56.25
C ALA A 4 -5.79 -24.38 55.53
N THR A 5 -4.58 -24.75 55.94
CA THR A 5 -3.31 -24.33 55.33
C THR A 5 -3.17 -24.84 53.89
N VAL A 6 -3.62 -26.07 53.60
CA VAL A 6 -3.50 -26.68 52.26
C VAL A 6 -4.45 -26.00 51.26
N VAL A 7 -5.66 -25.66 51.70
CA VAL A 7 -6.66 -24.97 50.87
C VAL A 7 -6.21 -23.54 50.55
N ARG A 8 -5.57 -22.86 51.51
CA ARG A 8 -5.01 -21.51 51.31
C ARG A 8 -3.85 -21.51 50.31
N SER A 9 -2.94 -22.48 50.41
CA SER A 9 -1.83 -22.64 49.46
C SER A 9 -2.31 -22.98 48.05
N ALA A 10 -3.31 -23.86 47.90
CA ALA A 10 -3.87 -24.22 46.60
C ALA A 10 -4.66 -23.08 45.92
N ARG A 11 -5.21 -22.13 46.70
CA ARG A 11 -5.84 -20.90 46.17
C ARG A 11 -4.77 -19.90 45.70
N ILE A 12 -3.69 -19.76 46.45
CA ILE A 12 -2.58 -18.88 46.10
C ILE A 12 -1.92 -19.35 44.79
N LEU A 13 -1.64 -20.65 44.66
CA LEU A 13 -1.03 -21.21 43.45
C LEU A 13 -1.93 -21.08 42.20
N ARG A 14 -3.25 -21.21 42.34
CA ARG A 14 -4.20 -20.96 41.24
C ARG A 14 -4.17 -19.50 40.78
N ASN A 15 -4.12 -18.55 41.69
CA ASN A 15 -4.07 -17.12 41.34
C ASN A 15 -2.77 -16.72 40.64
N TYR A 16 -1.64 -17.39 40.92
CA TYR A 16 -0.39 -17.12 40.19
C TYR A 16 -0.42 -17.64 38.75
N SER A 17 -1.02 -18.80 38.50
CA SER A 17 -1.16 -19.33 37.13
C SER A 17 -2.02 -18.43 36.24
N THR A 18 -3.15 -17.95 36.75
CA THR A 18 -4.06 -17.09 35.97
C THR A 18 -3.46 -15.73 35.65
N MET A 19 -2.62 -15.17 36.53
CA MET A 19 -1.91 -13.91 36.28
C MET A 19 -0.76 -14.08 35.26
N ALA A 20 -0.08 -15.23 35.27
CA ALA A 20 0.98 -15.55 34.30
C ALA A 20 0.40 -15.75 32.87
N ASP A 21 -0.76 -16.40 32.77
CA ASP A 21 -1.47 -16.56 31.50
C ASP A 21 -2.09 -15.24 31.01
N ALA A 22 -2.60 -14.40 31.92
CA ALA A 22 -3.12 -13.07 31.58
C ALA A 22 -2.02 -12.11 31.07
N ALA A 23 -0.80 -12.20 31.59
CA ALA A 23 0.35 -11.41 31.12
C ALA A 23 0.81 -11.80 29.69
N LYS A 24 0.53 -13.04 29.26
CA LYS A 24 0.90 -13.55 27.94
C LYS A 24 -0.17 -13.27 26.86
N ALA A 25 -1.40 -12.98 27.26
CA ALA A 25 -2.56 -12.86 26.37
C ALA A 25 -2.97 -11.41 26.02
N GLY A 26 -2.27 -10.39 26.54
CA GLY A 26 -2.54 -9.00 26.18
C GLY A 26 -1.83 -8.61 24.88
N PRO A 27 -2.52 -7.97 23.90
CA PRO A 27 -1.81 -7.35 22.79
C PRO A 27 -0.85 -6.31 23.39
N LEU A 28 0.46 -6.53 23.26
CA LEU A 28 1.47 -5.58 23.69
C LEU A 28 1.09 -4.23 23.10
N ARG A 29 0.83 -3.27 23.99
CA ARG A 29 0.48 -1.90 23.64
C ARG A 29 1.41 -1.44 22.50
N PRO A 30 0.89 -1.08 21.32
CA PRO A 30 1.73 -0.77 20.18
C PRO A 30 2.73 0.33 20.55
N MET A 31 4.00 0.08 20.24
CA MET A 31 5.12 1.01 20.47
C MET A 31 4.82 2.38 19.88
N LYS A 32 5.12 3.45 20.63
CA LYS A 32 4.86 4.83 20.19
C LYS A 32 5.72 5.28 19.00
N PHE A 33 6.94 4.75 18.88
CA PHE A 33 7.85 5.00 17.76
C PHE A 33 8.40 3.67 17.24
N PRO A 34 7.78 3.05 16.23
CA PRO A 34 8.31 1.84 15.62
C PRO A 34 9.62 2.13 14.86
N TYR A 35 10.72 1.53 15.30
CA TYR A 35 12.04 1.68 14.68
C TYR A 35 12.29 0.66 13.56
N THR A 36 11.45 -0.38 13.47
CA THR A 36 11.52 -1.41 12.43
C THR A 36 10.42 -1.22 11.38
N ILE A 37 10.74 -1.53 10.13
CA ILE A 37 9.81 -1.36 9.00
C ILE A 37 8.55 -2.23 9.18
N SER A 38 8.69 -3.44 9.72
CA SER A 38 7.57 -4.32 10.04
C SER A 38 6.62 -3.74 11.09
N ALA A 39 7.16 -3.13 12.15
CA ALA A 39 6.35 -2.50 13.19
C ALA A 39 5.64 -1.23 12.68
N LYS A 40 6.27 -0.49 11.76
CA LYS A 40 5.62 0.61 11.04
C LYS A 40 4.43 0.10 10.25
N ILE A 41 4.61 -0.95 9.45
CA ILE A 41 3.52 -1.51 8.62
C ILE A 41 2.34 -2.01 9.48
N ALA A 42 2.61 -2.69 10.61
CA ALA A 42 1.57 -3.26 11.47
C ALA A 42 0.79 -2.19 12.27
N GLN A 43 1.45 -1.09 12.63
CA GLN A 43 0.84 -0.02 13.43
C GLN A 43 0.19 1.07 12.59
N PHE A 44 0.66 1.29 11.35
CA PHE A 44 0.06 2.28 10.48
C PHE A 44 -1.19 1.70 9.81
N PRO A 45 -2.36 2.32 10.01
CA PRO A 45 -3.57 1.91 9.33
C PRO A 45 -3.46 2.31 7.85
N TRP A 46 -2.90 1.43 7.02
CA TRP A 46 -2.80 1.60 5.56
C TRP A 46 -4.14 2.01 4.94
N LYS A 47 -5.24 1.42 5.44
CA LYS A 47 -6.61 1.77 5.05
C LYS A 47 -6.95 3.25 5.30
N HIS A 48 -6.42 3.86 6.36
CA HIS A 48 -6.65 5.28 6.66
C HIS A 48 -5.98 6.17 5.60
N TYR A 49 -4.72 5.88 5.26
CA TYR A 49 -4.00 6.64 4.23
C TYR A 49 -4.65 6.48 2.85
N PHE A 50 -4.96 5.26 2.41
CA PHE A 50 -5.60 5.05 1.11
C PHE A 50 -7.04 5.60 1.04
N GLY A 51 -7.78 5.60 2.15
CA GLY A 51 -9.16 6.09 2.19
C GLY A 51 -9.29 7.62 2.32
N LYS A 52 -8.35 8.27 3.03
CA LYS A 52 -8.38 9.73 3.27
C LYS A 52 -7.63 10.52 2.21
N GLN A 53 -6.62 9.97 1.55
CA GLN A 53 -5.88 10.70 0.52
C GLN A 53 -6.74 10.85 -0.74
N PHE A 54 -7.07 12.09 -1.09
CA PHE A 54 -7.75 12.42 -2.35
C PHE A 54 -6.90 12.04 -3.57
N ILE A 55 -5.57 12.09 -3.44
CA ILE A 55 -4.61 11.74 -4.50
C ILE A 55 -4.93 10.40 -5.16
N TRP A 56 -5.18 9.34 -4.39
CA TRP A 56 -5.42 8.01 -4.98
C TRP A 56 -6.69 7.96 -5.81
N LYS A 57 -7.73 8.71 -5.42
CA LYS A 57 -8.99 8.82 -6.17
C LYS A 57 -8.79 9.54 -7.51
N TYR A 58 -8.11 10.69 -7.48
CA TYR A 58 -7.90 11.48 -8.69
C TYR A 58 -6.79 10.94 -9.58
N TYR A 59 -5.79 10.25 -9.03
CA TYR A 59 -4.71 9.65 -9.80
C TYR A 59 -5.24 8.50 -10.68
N ILE A 60 -6.03 7.59 -10.11
CA ILE A 60 -6.63 6.50 -10.87
C ILE A 60 -7.60 7.06 -11.92
N GLY A 61 -8.44 8.03 -11.55
CA GLY A 61 -9.33 8.69 -12.50
C GLY A 61 -8.58 9.40 -13.64
N GLY A 62 -7.52 10.13 -13.31
CA GLY A 62 -6.68 10.84 -14.28
C GLY A 62 -5.97 9.87 -15.23
N VAL A 63 -5.38 8.79 -14.73
CA VAL A 63 -4.76 7.76 -15.57
C VAL A 63 -5.80 7.12 -16.50
N LEU A 64 -6.99 6.80 -15.99
CA LEU A 64 -8.06 6.22 -16.80
C LEU A 64 -8.56 7.16 -17.92
N VAL A 65 -8.58 8.48 -17.69
CA VAL A 65 -8.96 9.46 -18.71
C VAL A 65 -7.81 9.70 -19.70
N CYS A 66 -6.57 9.71 -19.23
CA CYS A 66 -5.39 9.91 -20.05
C CYS A 66 -5.17 8.77 -21.05
N ILE A 67 -5.43 7.51 -20.68
CA ILE A 67 -5.24 6.34 -21.57
C ILE A 67 -6.00 6.49 -22.92
N PRO A 68 -7.33 6.71 -22.96
CA PRO A 68 -8.05 6.88 -24.22
C PRO A 68 -7.70 8.21 -24.91
N LEU A 69 -7.37 9.27 -24.16
CA LEU A 69 -6.94 10.54 -24.73
C LEU A 69 -5.65 10.36 -25.53
N PHE A 70 -4.63 9.74 -24.93
CA PHE A 70 -3.36 9.45 -25.60
C PHE A 70 -3.53 8.44 -26.73
N LYS A 71 -4.43 7.47 -26.62
CA LYS A 71 -4.74 6.56 -27.74
C LYS A 71 -5.30 7.32 -28.94
N LYS A 72 -6.21 8.28 -28.73
CA LYS A 72 -6.74 9.11 -29.82
C LYS A 72 -5.66 9.99 -30.45
N ILE A 73 -4.81 10.62 -29.64
CA ILE A 73 -3.69 11.44 -30.13
C ILE A 73 -2.72 10.57 -30.94
N SER A 74 -2.34 9.41 -30.42
CA SER A 74 -1.44 8.48 -31.08
C SER A 74 -1.99 7.99 -32.43
N ASN A 75 -3.29 7.69 -32.50
CA ASN A 75 -3.93 7.28 -33.76
C ASN A 75 -3.97 8.41 -34.80
N LEU A 76 -4.18 9.66 -34.37
CA LEU A 76 -4.16 10.82 -35.27
C LEU A 76 -2.74 11.11 -35.80
N SER A 77 -1.73 11.00 -34.94
CA SER A 77 -0.32 11.16 -35.34
C SER A 77 0.12 10.08 -36.33
N ASN A 78 -0.34 8.84 -36.16
CA ASN A 78 -0.03 7.71 -37.04
C ASN A 78 -1.02 7.55 -38.21
N SER A 79 -1.83 8.57 -38.52
CA SER A 79 -2.68 8.55 -39.70
C SER A 79 -1.83 8.39 -40.97
N PRO A 80 -2.29 7.59 -41.95
CA PRO A 80 -1.50 7.26 -43.14
C PRO A 80 -1.09 8.52 -43.94
N GLU A 81 -1.91 9.56 -43.91
CA GLU A 81 -1.61 10.86 -44.51
C GLU A 81 -0.45 11.58 -43.83
N ASN A 82 -0.37 11.56 -42.48
CA ASN A 82 0.75 12.15 -41.77
C ASN A 82 2.04 11.35 -42.00
N VAL A 83 1.96 10.02 -42.00
CA VAL A 83 3.11 9.17 -42.30
C VAL A 83 3.63 9.41 -43.72
N ALA A 84 2.74 9.56 -44.71
CA ALA A 84 3.10 9.91 -46.08
C ALA A 84 3.78 11.28 -46.18
N LYS A 85 3.23 12.31 -45.51
CA LYS A 85 3.85 13.65 -45.45
C LYS A 85 5.24 13.61 -44.81
N TRP A 86 5.40 12.89 -43.70
CA TRP A 86 6.72 12.72 -43.06
C TRP A 86 7.70 11.94 -43.94
N ALA A 87 7.23 10.96 -44.71
CA ALA A 87 8.05 10.24 -45.67
C ALA A 87 8.50 11.13 -46.84
N GLU A 88 7.63 12.01 -47.34
CA GLU A 88 7.96 12.98 -48.38
C GLU A 88 8.93 14.05 -47.89
N ILE A 89 8.74 14.57 -46.68
CA ILE A 89 9.68 15.52 -46.04
C ILE A 89 11.05 14.87 -45.92
N ARG A 90 11.13 13.64 -45.38
CA ARG A 90 12.42 12.94 -45.27
C ARG A 90 13.06 12.59 -46.62
N ARG A 91 12.29 12.38 -47.68
CA ARG A 91 12.82 12.21 -49.04
C ARG A 91 13.40 13.50 -49.59
N LYS A 92 12.76 14.65 -49.33
CA LYS A 92 13.27 15.97 -49.73
C LYS A 92 14.52 16.33 -48.95
N GLU A 93 14.52 16.13 -47.63
CA GLU A 93 15.71 16.34 -46.78
C GLU A 93 16.86 15.42 -47.19
N ALA A 94 16.60 14.15 -47.48
CA ALA A 94 17.64 13.25 -47.99
C ALA A 94 18.18 13.68 -49.36
N ALA A 95 17.34 14.22 -50.24
CA ALA A 95 17.75 14.72 -51.54
C ALA A 95 18.50 16.07 -51.46
N GLU A 96 18.25 16.89 -50.43
CA GLU A 96 18.98 18.14 -50.18
C GLU A 96 20.31 17.93 -49.44
N HIS A 97 20.46 16.81 -48.73
CA HIS A 97 21.68 16.44 -48.00
C HIS A 97 22.65 15.53 -48.77
N HIS A 98 22.39 15.27 -50.06
CA HIS A 98 23.29 14.59 -51.01
C HIS A 98 23.75 15.57 -52.10
#